data_AF-A0AAN7UFZ2-F1
#
_entry.id   AF-A0AAN7UFZ2-F1
#
_cell.length_a   1.000
_cell.length_b   1.000
_cell.length_c   1.000
_cell.angle_alpha   90.00
_cell.angle_beta   90.00
_cell.angle_gamma   90.00
#
_symmetry.space_group_name_H-M   'P 1'
#
loop_
_entity.id
_entity.type
_entity.pdbx_description
1 polymer ?
#
loop_
_entity_poly.entity_id
_entity_poly.type
_entity_poly.pdbx_seq_one_letter_code
_entity_poly.pdbx_strand_id
1 'polypeptide(L)'
;MADYQPLTVETSAAIGAFIQELHIRAEGGKPVDEETLALRMLASTHASPDHDYSTVRPLSPSDVPATASADGDDKFAKLTALMMGDTKPAEIQVSEGQIPKAPPVAVLPGYTNVDVANNYGLLMDASAMVQLYANLMQVQQKPEGFNITSEAAMAYNFQAKMAYDAMMGPMAGYYIFGSGVAQTYNDTIPRSQIHQHLLGKLFDGFGFDNDTKQKLDAPLTNFVAGLKDIHSQNNPTNTFDFMLRLNLVPRINVSGSDSDPIYVYQPSTYIIYMKIDATTFWQSTSKNGGEDRVNFKFTMTTTKCELNARKFEQNRQKFDDMFKLVTDNNLRAYSELLNKQIQSKEPNPGK
;
A
#
# COMPACT_ATOMS: atom_id res chain seq x y z
N MET A 1 3.66 -24.54 -1.99
CA MET A 1 2.86 -23.48 -2.64
C MET A 1 1.76 -23.12 -1.66
N ALA A 2 1.74 -21.89 -1.14
CA ALA A 2 0.52 -21.42 -0.48
C ALA A 2 -0.44 -21.07 -1.63
N ASP A 3 -1.45 -21.92 -1.84
CA ASP A 3 -2.44 -21.70 -2.89
C ASP A 3 -3.11 -20.34 -2.67
N TYR A 4 -3.18 -19.57 -3.76
CA TYR A 4 -3.94 -18.33 -3.81
C TYR A 4 -5.38 -18.62 -3.41
N GLN A 5 -5.80 -18.12 -2.24
CA GLN A 5 -7.22 -18.04 -1.94
C GLN A 5 -7.70 -16.67 -2.47
N PRO A 6 -8.47 -16.64 -3.57
CA PRO A 6 -9.16 -15.40 -3.95
C PRO A 6 -10.00 -14.92 -2.77
N LEU A 7 -10.14 -13.59 -2.65
CA LEU A 7 -11.08 -12.99 -1.72
C LEU A 7 -12.43 -13.69 -1.90
N THR A 8 -12.91 -14.33 -0.84
CA THR A 8 -14.22 -14.97 -0.91
C THR A 8 -15.29 -13.91 -1.04
N VAL A 9 -16.46 -14.30 -1.53
CA VAL A 9 -17.60 -13.40 -1.65
C VAL A 9 -18.00 -12.86 -0.28
N GLU A 10 -17.93 -13.69 0.76
CA GLU A 10 -18.19 -13.32 2.16
C GLU A 10 -17.14 -12.34 2.70
N THR A 11 -15.86 -12.54 2.36
CA THR A 11 -14.77 -11.64 2.77
C THR A 11 -14.92 -10.28 2.10
N SER A 12 -15.26 -10.26 0.81
CA SER A 12 -15.52 -9.03 0.06
C SER A 12 -16.73 -8.27 0.61
N ALA A 13 -17.79 -8.99 0.97
CA ALA A 13 -18.98 -8.46 1.61
C ALA A 13 -18.68 -7.84 2.98
N ALA A 14 -17.90 -8.53 3.82
CA ALA A 14 -17.50 -8.04 5.15
C ALA A 14 -16.66 -6.75 5.05
N ILE A 15 -15.71 -6.69 4.11
CA ILE A 15 -14.91 -5.49 3.84
C ILE A 15 -15.82 -4.34 3.39
N GLY A 16 -16.75 -4.60 2.45
CA GLY A 16 -17.70 -3.60 1.97
C GLY A 16 -18.61 -3.06 3.08
N ALA A 17 -19.10 -3.95 3.95
CA ALA A 17 -19.92 -3.60 5.10
C ALA A 17 -19.14 -2.74 6.12
N PHE A 18 -17.88 -3.09 6.40
CA PHE A 18 -17.03 -2.31 7.30
C PHE A 18 -16.70 -0.92 6.73
N ILE A 19 -16.43 -0.81 5.44
CA ILE A 19 -16.23 0.47 4.74
C ILE A 19 -17.51 1.33 4.85
N GLN A 20 -18.68 0.72 4.65
CA GLN A 20 -19.94 1.44 4.76
C GLN A 20 -20.22 1.91 6.19
N GLU A 21 -19.91 1.08 7.19
CA GLU A 21 -20.03 1.47 8.60
C GLU A 21 -19.11 2.66 8.92
N LEU A 22 -17.87 2.64 8.43
CA LEU A 22 -16.96 3.78 8.57
C LEU A 22 -17.53 5.05 7.95
N HIS A 23 -18.06 4.98 6.73
CA HIS A 23 -18.70 6.13 6.09
C HIS A 23 -19.87 6.66 6.92
N ILE A 24 -20.73 5.78 7.45
CA ILE A 24 -21.89 6.16 8.26
C ILE A 24 -21.44 6.84 9.56
N ARG A 25 -20.48 6.26 10.28
CA ARG A 25 -19.94 6.85 11.52
C ARG A 25 -19.25 8.20 11.26
N ALA A 26 -18.50 8.31 10.17
CA ALA A 26 -17.82 9.56 9.78
C ALA A 26 -18.83 10.69 9.46
N GLU A 27 -20.00 10.36 8.91
CA GLU A 27 -21.09 11.32 8.65
C GLU A 27 -21.94 11.63 9.90
N GLY A 28 -21.52 11.19 11.10
CA GLY A 28 -22.25 11.38 12.35
C GLY A 28 -23.45 10.44 12.53
N GLY A 29 -23.57 9.42 11.69
CA GLY A 29 -24.56 8.37 11.80
C GLY A 29 -24.29 7.43 12.98
N LYS A 30 -25.34 6.83 13.52
CA LYS A 30 -25.22 5.80 14.55
C LYS A 30 -24.59 4.52 13.96
N PRO A 31 -23.87 3.72 14.76
CA PRO A 31 -23.44 2.39 14.35
C PRO A 31 -24.62 1.62 13.76
N VAL A 32 -24.37 0.95 12.64
CA VAL A 32 -25.35 0.08 12.01
C VAL A 32 -25.49 -1.15 12.90
N ASP A 33 -26.71 -1.54 13.26
CA ASP A 33 -26.92 -2.76 14.03
C ASP A 33 -26.44 -4.00 13.24
N GLU A 34 -26.06 -5.04 13.98
CA GLU A 34 -25.45 -6.26 13.42
C GLU A 34 -26.37 -6.96 12.40
N GLU A 35 -27.69 -6.88 12.59
CA GLU A 35 -28.69 -7.46 11.70
C GLU A 35 -28.71 -6.73 10.34
N THR A 36 -28.66 -5.40 10.36
CA THR A 36 -28.56 -4.58 9.15
C THR A 36 -27.23 -4.75 8.45
N LEU A 37 -26.13 -4.95 9.19
CA LEU A 37 -24.81 -5.24 8.63
C LEU A 37 -24.80 -6.61 7.94
N ALA A 38 -25.36 -7.64 8.58
CA ALA A 38 -25.50 -8.99 8.03
C ALA A 38 -26.39 -9.01 6.78
N LEU A 39 -27.51 -8.27 6.78
CA LEU A 39 -28.38 -8.12 5.61
C LEU A 39 -27.67 -7.45 4.43
N ARG A 40 -26.79 -6.48 4.69
CA ARG A 40 -25.99 -5.82 3.66
C ARG A 40 -24.88 -6.73 3.12
N MET A 41 -24.26 -7.52 4.00
CA MET A 41 -23.30 -8.55 3.58
C MET A 41 -23.98 -9.54 2.63
N LEU A 42 -25.15 -10.09 3.01
CA LEU A 42 -25.96 -10.95 2.16
C LEU A 42 -26.32 -10.28 0.83
N ALA A 43 -26.81 -9.04 0.85
CA ALA A 43 -27.14 -8.30 -0.37
C ALA A 43 -25.93 -8.14 -1.32
N SER A 44 -24.73 -7.89 -0.79
CA SER A 44 -23.50 -7.80 -1.60
C SER A 44 -23.02 -9.15 -2.15
N THR A 45 -23.28 -10.26 -1.45
CA THR A 45 -23.02 -11.62 -1.95
C THR A 45 -23.94 -12.04 -3.10
N HIS A 46 -25.12 -11.42 -3.21
CA HIS A 46 -26.13 -11.71 -4.23
C HIS A 46 -26.09 -10.79 -5.47
N ALA A 47 -25.16 -9.84 -5.53
CA ALA A 47 -25.13 -8.78 -6.55
C ALA A 47 -24.25 -9.06 -7.79
N SER A 48 -23.85 -10.31 -8.05
CA SER A 48 -23.09 -10.67 -9.27
C SER A 48 -24.03 -11.22 -10.37
N PRO A 49 -24.11 -10.58 -11.56
CA PRO A 49 -25.03 -11.01 -12.62
C PRO A 49 -24.69 -12.35 -13.31
N ASP A 50 -23.48 -12.89 -13.12
CA ASP A 50 -22.93 -14.00 -13.92
C ASP A 50 -22.62 -15.29 -13.11
N HIS A 51 -23.29 -15.53 -11.98
CA HIS A 51 -23.09 -16.77 -11.21
C HIS A 51 -24.12 -17.86 -11.53
N ASP A 52 -23.63 -19.04 -11.87
CA ASP A 52 -24.43 -20.24 -12.11
C ASP A 52 -25.07 -20.73 -10.80
N TYR A 53 -26.38 -20.47 -10.68
CA TYR A 53 -27.21 -20.79 -9.52
C TYR A 53 -27.42 -22.29 -9.31
N SER A 54 -26.97 -23.18 -10.21
CA SER A 54 -27.12 -24.63 -10.01
C SER A 54 -26.19 -25.22 -8.95
N THR A 55 -25.25 -24.43 -8.42
CA THR A 55 -24.29 -24.84 -7.38
C THR A 55 -24.61 -24.29 -5.99
N VAL A 56 -25.63 -23.44 -5.87
CA VAL A 56 -26.05 -22.87 -4.59
C VAL A 56 -26.86 -23.91 -3.82
N ARG A 57 -26.26 -24.46 -2.76
CA ARG A 57 -26.95 -25.33 -1.82
C ARG A 57 -28.06 -24.51 -1.14
N PRO A 58 -29.33 -24.95 -1.11
CA PRO A 58 -30.35 -24.24 -0.34
C PRO A 58 -29.95 -24.23 1.14
N LEU A 59 -29.95 -23.05 1.75
CA LEU A 59 -29.72 -22.87 3.17
C LEU A 59 -30.75 -23.70 3.95
N SER A 60 -30.27 -24.54 4.86
CA SER A 60 -31.14 -25.31 5.73
C SER A 60 -31.74 -24.35 6.76
N PRO A 61 -33.01 -24.49 7.19
CA PRO A 61 -33.63 -23.63 8.21
C PRO A 61 -32.91 -23.64 9.58
N SER A 62 -31.90 -24.49 9.75
CA SER A 62 -31.01 -24.59 10.90
C SER A 62 -29.73 -23.74 10.79
N ASP A 63 -29.46 -23.12 9.64
CA ASP A 63 -28.28 -22.29 9.44
C ASP A 63 -28.57 -20.90 10.02
N VAL A 64 -28.19 -20.72 11.29
CA VAL A 64 -28.23 -19.45 12.00
C VAL A 64 -27.50 -18.40 11.16
N PRO A 65 -28.04 -17.18 10.98
CA PRO A 65 -27.32 -16.11 10.29
C PRO A 65 -25.95 -15.95 10.93
N ALA A 66 -24.89 -15.88 10.11
CA ALA A 66 -23.56 -15.54 10.60
C ALA A 66 -23.64 -14.15 11.23
N THR A 67 -23.72 -14.09 12.56
CA THR A 67 -23.68 -12.83 13.31
C THR A 67 -22.25 -12.28 13.21
N ALA A 68 -22.11 -11.01 12.84
CA ALA A 68 -20.86 -10.29 13.03
C ALA A 68 -20.48 -10.36 14.52
N SER A 69 -19.22 -10.67 14.84
CA SER A 69 -18.82 -10.85 16.25
C SER A 69 -19.05 -9.55 17.04
N ALA A 70 -19.43 -9.70 18.30
CA ALA A 70 -19.64 -8.64 19.29
C ALA A 70 -18.37 -7.82 19.64
N ASP A 71 -17.31 -7.94 18.84
CA ASP A 71 -15.97 -7.34 19.04
C ASP A 71 -15.80 -6.01 18.26
N GLY A 72 -16.89 -5.27 18.01
CA GLY A 72 -16.87 -4.03 17.21
C GLY A 72 -15.81 -3.02 17.69
N ASP A 73 -15.63 -2.86 19.00
CA ASP A 73 -14.65 -1.93 19.59
C ASP A 73 -13.19 -2.40 19.41
N ASP A 74 -12.94 -3.71 19.40
CA ASP A 74 -11.60 -4.27 19.22
C ASP A 74 -11.09 -4.08 17.79
N LYS A 75 -11.98 -4.15 16.78
CA LYS A 75 -11.60 -3.95 15.36
C LYS A 75 -11.17 -2.51 15.07
N PHE A 76 -11.86 -1.52 15.65
CA PHE A 76 -11.47 -0.11 15.51
C PHE A 76 -10.16 0.18 16.25
N ALA A 77 -9.99 -0.33 17.47
CA ALA A 77 -8.72 -0.19 18.21
C ALA A 77 -7.54 -0.83 17.45
N LYS A 78 -7.74 -2.02 16.87
CA LYS A 78 -6.76 -2.70 16.00
C LYS A 78 -6.44 -1.88 14.75
N LEU A 79 -7.46 -1.31 14.10
CA LEU A 79 -7.26 -0.44 12.94
C LEU A 79 -6.44 0.80 13.31
N THR A 80 -6.78 1.48 14.41
CA THR A 80 -6.03 2.63 14.93
C THR A 80 -4.58 2.24 15.23
N ALA A 81 -4.35 1.11 15.89
CA ALA A 81 -3.01 0.60 16.20
C ALA A 81 -2.19 0.33 14.93
N LEU A 82 -2.78 -0.28 13.89
CA LEU A 82 -2.12 -0.48 12.59
C LEU A 82 -1.81 0.85 11.90
N MET A 83 -2.79 1.76 11.84
CA MET A 83 -2.61 3.07 11.21
C MET A 83 -1.49 3.87 11.88
N MET A 84 -1.42 3.88 13.21
CA MET A 84 -0.36 4.60 13.93
C MET A 84 0.97 3.84 13.89
N GLY A 85 0.96 2.51 13.89
CA GLY A 85 2.15 1.66 13.69
C GLY A 85 2.85 1.94 12.38
N ASP A 86 2.10 2.17 11.30
CA ASP A 86 2.63 2.46 9.96
C ASP A 86 3.42 3.77 9.89
N THR A 87 3.20 4.69 10.84
CA THR A 87 3.96 5.95 10.93
C THR A 87 5.33 5.79 11.59
N LYS A 88 5.62 4.62 12.20
CA LYS A 88 6.87 4.34 12.89
C LYS A 88 7.94 3.81 11.92
N PRO A 89 9.25 4.07 12.16
CA PRO A 89 10.31 3.50 11.33
C PRO A 89 10.28 1.97 11.29
N ALA A 90 10.77 1.37 10.20
CA ALA A 90 10.76 -0.08 9.98
C ALA A 90 11.38 -0.89 11.13
N GLU A 91 12.50 -0.42 11.71
CA GLU A 91 13.15 -1.08 12.85
C GLU A 91 12.22 -1.13 14.09
N ILE A 92 11.45 -0.07 14.33
CA ILE A 92 10.49 -0.03 15.44
C ILE A 92 9.32 -0.97 15.15
N GLN A 93 8.78 -0.98 13.93
CA GLN A 93 7.73 -1.91 13.52
C GLN A 93 8.15 -3.36 13.79
N VAL A 94 9.36 -3.74 13.37
CA VAL A 94 9.91 -5.08 13.60
C VAL A 94 10.07 -5.40 15.08
N SER A 95 10.58 -4.45 15.88
CA SER A 95 10.73 -4.63 17.33
C SER A 95 9.40 -4.83 18.06
N GLU A 96 8.31 -4.30 17.49
CA GLU A 96 6.94 -4.46 17.98
C GLU A 96 6.26 -5.71 17.39
N GLY A 97 6.99 -6.57 16.68
CA GLY A 97 6.47 -7.77 16.06
C GLY A 97 5.61 -7.52 14.82
N GLN A 98 5.68 -6.33 14.22
CA GLN A 98 4.99 -5.99 12.99
C GLN A 98 5.91 -6.20 11.78
N ILE A 99 5.31 -6.50 10.63
CA ILE A 99 6.06 -6.51 9.37
C ILE A 99 6.28 -5.07 8.92
N PRO A 100 7.54 -4.68 8.65
CA PRO A 100 7.84 -3.34 8.21
C PRO A 100 7.19 -3.11 6.85
N LYS A 101 6.43 -2.01 6.75
CA LYS A 101 5.85 -1.56 5.49
C LYS A 101 6.78 -0.58 4.78
N ALA A 102 6.89 -0.70 3.47
CA ALA A 102 7.57 0.31 2.67
C ALA A 102 6.73 1.60 2.70
N PRO A 103 7.27 2.73 3.18
CA PRO A 103 6.53 3.98 3.18
C PRO A 103 6.25 4.41 1.73
N PRO A 104 5.11 5.06 1.45
CA PRO A 104 4.87 5.64 0.15
C PRO A 104 5.91 6.73 -0.10
N VAL A 105 6.57 6.71 -1.26
CA VAL A 105 7.58 7.70 -1.61
C VAL A 105 6.93 8.80 -2.42
N ALA A 106 6.99 10.05 -1.94
CA ALA A 106 6.56 11.20 -2.72
C ALA A 106 7.77 12.06 -3.08
N VAL A 107 7.94 12.33 -4.38
CA VAL A 107 9.03 13.19 -4.88
C VAL A 107 8.43 14.52 -5.30
N LEU A 108 8.86 15.59 -4.63
CA LEU A 108 8.52 16.94 -5.04
C LEU A 108 9.38 17.30 -6.27
N PRO A 109 8.77 17.65 -7.42
CA PRO A 109 9.55 18.03 -8.59
C PRO A 109 10.31 19.34 -8.38
N GLY A 110 11.48 19.48 -9.03
CA GLY A 110 12.36 20.65 -8.90
C GLY A 110 11.86 21.95 -9.58
N TYR A 111 10.60 22.00 -10.02
CA TYR A 111 10.01 23.20 -10.62
C TYR A 111 8.94 23.83 -9.73
N THR A 112 8.97 25.16 -9.64
CA THR A 112 8.07 25.96 -8.80
C THR A 112 6.77 26.28 -9.54
N ASN A 113 5.67 25.62 -9.14
CA ASN A 113 4.31 25.95 -9.56
C ASN A 113 3.33 25.57 -8.42
N VAL A 114 2.31 26.39 -8.17
CA VAL A 114 1.34 26.16 -7.09
C VAL A 114 0.55 24.86 -7.26
N ASP A 115 0.22 24.49 -8.50
CA ASP A 115 -0.49 23.25 -8.82
C ASP A 115 0.37 22.03 -8.50
N VAL A 116 1.69 22.17 -8.57
CA VAL A 116 2.62 21.08 -8.22
C VAL A 116 2.61 20.81 -6.73
N ALA A 117 2.67 21.85 -5.90
CA ALA A 117 2.58 21.70 -4.46
C ALA A 117 1.22 21.13 -4.03
N ASN A 118 0.13 21.61 -4.64
CA ASN A 118 -1.21 21.10 -4.38
C ASN A 118 -1.36 19.62 -4.78
N ASN A 119 -0.95 19.26 -6.00
CA ASN A 119 -1.01 17.88 -6.51
C ASN A 119 -0.10 16.93 -5.73
N TYR A 120 1.07 17.40 -5.29
CA TYR A 120 1.95 16.65 -4.40
C TYR A 120 1.24 16.34 -3.07
N GLY A 121 0.58 17.35 -2.49
CA GLY A 121 -0.28 17.20 -1.34
C GLY A 121 -1.35 16.13 -1.55
N LEU A 122 -2.10 16.21 -2.65
CA LEU A 122 -3.16 15.26 -2.98
C LEU A 122 -2.64 13.82 -3.10
N LEU A 123 -1.46 13.61 -3.66
CA LEU A 123 -0.87 12.26 -3.78
C LEU A 123 -0.49 11.67 -2.42
N MET A 124 0.04 12.49 -1.50
CA MET A 124 0.33 12.04 -0.12
C MET A 124 -0.96 11.60 0.57
N ASP A 125 -2.04 12.37 0.40
CA ASP A 125 -3.34 12.07 0.99
C ASP A 125 -3.99 10.84 0.38
N ALA A 126 -3.93 10.71 -0.94
CA ALA A 126 -4.43 9.52 -1.62
C ALA A 126 -3.66 8.26 -1.22
N SER A 127 -2.36 8.37 -0.95
CA SER A 127 -1.55 7.27 -0.42
C SER A 127 -1.94 6.89 1.01
N ALA A 128 -2.27 7.87 1.85
CA ALA A 128 -2.82 7.60 3.18
C ALA A 128 -4.18 6.88 3.09
N MET A 129 -5.07 7.28 2.18
CA MET A 129 -6.33 6.57 1.94
C MET A 129 -6.12 5.10 1.52
N VAL A 130 -5.16 4.85 0.61
CA VAL A 130 -4.79 3.48 0.23
C VAL A 130 -4.28 2.69 1.44
N GLN A 131 -3.53 3.34 2.35
CA GLN A 131 -3.05 2.71 3.58
C GLN A 131 -4.20 2.35 4.52
N LEU A 132 -5.17 3.26 4.70
CA LEU A 132 -6.38 3.01 5.49
C LEU A 132 -7.13 1.77 4.99
N TYR A 133 -7.41 1.71 3.69
CA TYR A 133 -8.12 0.56 3.12
C TYR A 133 -7.30 -0.74 3.19
N ALA A 134 -5.99 -0.69 3.00
CA ALA A 134 -5.13 -1.86 3.18
C ALA A 134 -5.18 -2.39 4.62
N ASN A 135 -5.12 -1.50 5.61
CA ASN A 135 -5.21 -1.87 7.03
C ASN A 135 -6.59 -2.39 7.40
N LEU A 136 -7.66 -1.82 6.84
CA LEU A 136 -9.02 -2.32 7.02
C LEU A 136 -9.14 -3.77 6.55
N MET A 137 -8.62 -4.07 5.37
CA MET A 137 -8.64 -5.43 4.84
C MET A 137 -7.77 -6.38 5.67
N GLN A 138 -6.65 -5.90 6.25
CA GLN A 138 -5.86 -6.68 7.20
C GLN A 138 -6.65 -7.02 8.46
N VAL A 139 -7.32 -6.06 9.09
CA VAL A 139 -8.14 -6.31 10.30
C VAL A 139 -9.24 -7.34 10.02
N GLN A 140 -9.78 -7.37 8.80
CA GLN A 140 -10.83 -8.32 8.42
C GLN A 140 -10.31 -9.73 8.11
N GLN A 141 -9.19 -9.84 7.37
CA GLN A 141 -8.69 -11.14 6.88
C GLN A 141 -7.66 -11.79 7.81
N LYS A 142 -6.94 -10.99 8.60
CA LYS A 142 -5.90 -11.45 9.53
C LYS A 142 -5.90 -10.58 10.81
N PRO A 143 -7.01 -10.58 11.59
CA PRO A 143 -7.18 -9.74 12.77
C PRO A 143 -6.13 -9.98 13.87
N GLU A 144 -5.55 -11.17 13.93
CA GLU A 144 -4.50 -11.56 14.87
C GLU A 144 -3.10 -11.08 14.45
N GLY A 145 -2.96 -10.53 13.24
CA GLY A 145 -1.68 -10.15 12.67
C GLY A 145 -0.85 -11.36 12.21
N PHE A 146 0.44 -11.16 11.99
CA PHE A 146 1.35 -12.20 11.52
C PHE A 146 2.44 -12.45 12.54
N ASN A 147 2.81 -13.71 12.72
CA ASN A 147 4.04 -14.05 13.42
C ASN A 147 5.23 -13.88 12.47
N ILE A 148 5.93 -12.75 12.57
CA ILE A 148 7.03 -12.40 11.66
C ILE A 148 8.19 -13.41 11.65
N THR A 149 8.32 -14.24 12.70
CA THR A 149 9.39 -15.26 12.76
C THR A 149 9.07 -16.52 11.93
N SER A 150 7.79 -16.79 11.67
CA SER A 150 7.35 -17.99 10.94
C SER A 150 6.55 -17.67 9.67
N GLU A 151 5.93 -16.50 9.58
CA GLU A 151 4.98 -16.11 8.53
C GLU A 151 5.46 -14.91 7.69
N ALA A 152 6.72 -14.50 7.82
CA ALA A 152 7.24 -13.30 7.14
C ALA A 152 6.90 -13.22 5.65
N ALA A 153 7.20 -14.27 4.88
CA ALA A 153 6.93 -14.29 3.44
C ALA A 153 5.43 -14.14 3.13
N MET A 154 4.57 -14.85 3.86
CA MET A 154 3.11 -14.75 3.70
C MET A 154 2.63 -13.32 3.97
N ALA A 155 3.17 -12.71 5.00
CA ALA A 155 2.76 -11.42 5.48
C ALA A 155 3.24 -10.26 4.58
N TYR A 156 4.44 -10.35 3.99
CA TYR A 156 4.85 -9.44 2.91
C TYR A 156 3.95 -9.55 1.69
N ASN A 157 3.69 -10.78 1.25
CA ASN A 157 2.83 -11.03 0.08
C ASN A 157 1.42 -10.50 0.33
N PHE A 158 0.90 -10.70 1.54
CA PHE A 158 -0.38 -10.17 1.98
C PHE A 158 -0.40 -8.65 1.97
N GLN A 159 0.60 -7.98 2.56
CA GLN A 159 0.67 -6.51 2.58
C GLN A 159 0.77 -5.90 1.17
N ALA A 160 1.64 -6.45 0.32
CA ALA A 160 1.79 -5.99 -1.05
C ALA A 160 0.48 -6.14 -1.84
N LYS A 161 -0.24 -7.26 -1.62
CA LYS A 161 -1.55 -7.49 -2.21
C LYS A 161 -2.61 -6.51 -1.68
N MET A 162 -2.70 -6.29 -0.37
CA MET A 162 -3.69 -5.38 0.21
C MET A 162 -3.51 -3.93 -0.27
N ALA A 163 -2.27 -3.49 -0.45
CA ALA A 163 -2.02 -2.18 -1.05
C ALA A 163 -2.51 -2.09 -2.51
N TYR A 164 -2.32 -3.14 -3.31
CA TYR A 164 -2.86 -3.23 -4.67
C TYR A 164 -4.39 -3.25 -4.68
N ASP A 165 -4.99 -4.11 -3.88
CA ASP A 165 -6.45 -4.28 -3.79
C ASP A 165 -7.13 -3.01 -3.26
N ALA A 166 -6.47 -2.28 -2.36
CA ALA A 166 -6.96 -0.98 -1.90
C ALA A 166 -7.04 0.03 -3.05
N MET A 167 -6.04 0.03 -3.95
CA MET A 167 -6.00 0.86 -5.15
C MET A 167 -7.05 0.42 -6.18
N MET A 168 -7.20 -0.88 -6.43
CA MET A 168 -8.10 -1.46 -7.44
C MET A 168 -9.56 -1.62 -6.97
N GLY A 169 -9.82 -1.54 -5.67
CA GLY A 169 -11.15 -1.66 -5.08
C GLY A 169 -11.68 -0.29 -4.66
N PRO A 170 -11.65 0.06 -3.35
CA PRO A 170 -12.24 1.30 -2.84
C PRO A 170 -11.69 2.57 -3.50
N MET A 171 -10.41 2.57 -3.92
CA MET A 171 -9.78 3.71 -4.56
C MET A 171 -9.86 3.72 -6.09
N ALA A 172 -10.41 2.68 -6.74
CA ALA A 172 -10.46 2.60 -8.20
C ALA A 172 -11.31 3.70 -8.83
N GLY A 173 -12.29 4.23 -8.08
CA GLY A 173 -13.06 5.39 -8.50
C GLY A 173 -12.25 6.67 -8.60
N TYR A 174 -11.05 6.74 -7.99
CA TYR A 174 -10.20 7.93 -7.92
C TYR A 174 -8.92 7.81 -8.75
N TYR A 175 -8.54 6.61 -9.18
CA TYR A 175 -7.37 6.36 -10.01
C TYR A 175 -7.76 5.87 -11.40
N ILE A 176 -7.06 6.35 -12.41
CA ILE A 176 -7.09 5.81 -13.77
C ILE A 176 -5.85 4.94 -13.94
N PHE A 177 -6.04 3.63 -14.11
CA PHE A 177 -4.95 2.68 -14.23
C PHE A 177 -4.49 2.58 -15.69
N GLY A 178 -3.20 2.79 -15.90
CA GLY A 178 -2.52 2.44 -17.15
C GLY A 178 -2.14 0.97 -17.20
N SER A 179 -1.54 0.56 -18.32
CA SER A 179 -0.95 -0.77 -18.45
C SER A 179 0.31 -0.90 -17.60
N GLY A 180 0.46 -2.02 -16.91
CA GLY A 180 1.68 -2.38 -16.19
C GLY A 180 2.74 -2.94 -17.13
N VAL A 181 4.01 -2.60 -16.88
CA VAL A 181 5.16 -3.19 -17.58
C VAL A 181 5.89 -4.10 -16.60
N ALA A 182 5.97 -5.39 -16.93
CA ALA A 182 6.70 -6.38 -16.15
C ALA A 182 8.08 -6.63 -16.75
N GLN A 183 9.11 -6.61 -15.91
CA GLN A 183 10.50 -6.87 -16.26
C GLN A 183 11.10 -7.86 -15.25
N THR A 184 11.86 -8.82 -15.75
CA THR A 184 12.57 -9.79 -14.90
C THR A 184 14.06 -9.53 -15.01
N TYR A 185 14.72 -9.48 -13.85
CA TYR A 185 16.13 -9.23 -13.69
C TYR A 185 16.81 -10.47 -13.09
N ASN A 186 18.02 -10.76 -13.54
CA ASN A 186 18.83 -11.88 -13.06
C ASN A 186 20.30 -11.52 -13.25
N ASP A 187 20.85 -10.78 -12.29
CA ASP A 187 22.20 -10.23 -12.36
C ASP A 187 23.08 -10.81 -11.24
N THR A 188 24.29 -11.24 -11.57
CA THR A 188 25.28 -11.61 -10.55
C THR A 188 26.10 -10.39 -10.16
N ILE A 189 25.91 -9.86 -8.96
CA ILE A 189 26.48 -8.58 -8.50
C ILE A 189 27.25 -8.73 -7.18
N PRO A 190 28.27 -7.89 -6.91
CA PRO A 190 28.89 -7.83 -5.59
C PRO A 190 27.87 -7.49 -4.51
N ARG A 191 27.96 -8.11 -3.33
CA ARG A 191 27.02 -7.86 -2.22
C ARG A 191 26.98 -6.37 -1.84
N SER A 192 28.13 -5.70 -1.85
CA SER A 192 28.25 -4.27 -1.56
C SER A 192 27.49 -3.36 -2.55
N GLN A 193 27.13 -3.87 -3.73
CA GLN A 193 26.45 -3.12 -4.78
C GLN A 193 24.96 -3.44 -4.91
N ILE A 194 24.44 -4.44 -4.18
CA ILE A 194 23.02 -4.84 -4.27
C ILE A 194 22.08 -3.65 -4.07
N HIS A 195 22.37 -2.83 -3.05
CA HIS A 195 21.54 -1.69 -2.71
C HIS A 195 21.46 -0.64 -3.83
N GLN A 196 22.63 -0.24 -4.37
CA GLN A 196 22.69 0.72 -5.48
C GLN A 196 22.11 0.14 -6.77
N HIS A 197 22.33 -1.15 -7.03
CA HIS A 197 21.75 -1.85 -8.18
C HIS A 197 20.23 -1.85 -8.11
N LEU A 198 19.65 -2.20 -6.96
CA LEU A 198 18.21 -2.21 -6.76
C LEU A 198 17.60 -0.81 -6.91
N LEU A 199 18.19 0.23 -6.29
CA LEU A 199 17.77 1.62 -6.48
C LEU A 199 17.81 2.04 -7.95
N GLY A 200 18.90 1.67 -8.63
CA GLY A 200 19.08 1.93 -10.05
C GLY A 200 17.97 1.33 -10.90
N LYS A 201 17.52 0.10 -10.59
CA LYS A 201 16.41 -0.56 -11.29
C LYS A 201 15.04 -0.01 -10.89
N LEU A 202 14.78 0.20 -9.61
CA LEU A 202 13.48 0.71 -9.10
C LEU A 202 13.13 2.08 -9.69
N PHE A 203 14.13 2.94 -9.82
CA PHE A 203 13.96 4.32 -10.27
C PHE A 203 14.50 4.55 -11.69
N ASP A 204 14.78 3.49 -12.44
CA ASP A 204 15.14 3.60 -13.85
C ASP A 204 13.97 4.18 -14.65
N GLY A 205 14.27 4.97 -15.67
CA GLY A 205 13.25 5.57 -16.55
C GLY A 205 12.47 6.76 -15.96
N PHE A 206 12.63 7.09 -14.67
CA PHE A 206 12.00 8.28 -14.07
C PHE A 206 12.80 9.58 -14.25
N GLY A 207 14.04 9.49 -14.75
CA GLY A 207 14.87 10.66 -15.05
C GLY A 207 15.34 11.44 -13.82
N PHE A 208 15.35 10.83 -12.63
CA PHE A 208 15.82 11.49 -11.42
C PHE A 208 17.31 11.82 -11.48
N ASP A 209 17.66 13.01 -10.98
CA ASP A 209 19.04 13.41 -10.76
C ASP A 209 19.68 12.65 -9.58
N ASN A 210 21.00 12.80 -9.42
CA ASN A 210 21.74 12.08 -8.38
C ASN A 210 21.34 12.51 -6.96
N ASP A 211 20.98 13.78 -6.75
CA ASP A 211 20.54 14.29 -5.45
C ASP A 211 19.20 13.65 -5.03
N THR A 212 18.23 13.59 -5.94
CA THR A 212 16.95 12.90 -5.73
C THR A 212 17.18 11.43 -5.44
N LYS A 213 18.04 10.74 -6.21
CA LYS A 213 18.39 9.34 -5.95
C LYS A 213 19.02 9.13 -4.57
N GLN A 214 19.88 10.04 -4.12
CA GLN A 214 20.48 9.99 -2.79
C GLN A 214 19.46 10.25 -1.67
N LYS A 215 18.46 11.12 -1.90
CA LYS A 215 17.35 11.32 -0.95
C LYS A 215 16.43 10.10 -0.89
N LEU A 216 16.21 9.42 -2.01
CA LEU A 216 15.45 8.18 -2.10
C LEU A 216 16.17 6.97 -1.48
N ASP A 217 17.50 7.05 -1.36
CA ASP A 217 18.32 6.04 -0.70
C ASP A 217 17.98 5.93 0.80
N ALA A 218 17.88 7.06 1.51
CA ALA A 218 17.66 7.03 2.96
C ALA A 218 16.41 6.25 3.42
N PRO A 219 15.21 6.45 2.82
CA PRO A 219 14.04 5.62 3.10
C PRO A 219 14.26 4.13 2.84
N LEU A 220 14.91 3.78 1.73
CA LEU A 220 15.18 2.39 1.40
C LEU A 220 16.19 1.77 2.37
N THR A 221 17.24 2.51 2.74
CA THR A 221 18.23 2.09 3.73
C THR A 221 17.58 1.84 5.09
N ASN A 222 16.69 2.74 5.54
CA ASN A 222 15.92 2.56 6.78
C ASN A 222 14.98 1.34 6.70
N PHE A 223 14.33 1.12 5.55
CA PHE A 223 13.49 -0.04 5.34
C PHE A 223 14.30 -1.35 5.39
N VAL A 224 15.41 -1.42 4.64
CA VAL A 224 16.32 -2.58 4.58
C VAL A 224 16.92 -2.90 5.95
N ALA A 225 17.20 -1.88 6.79
CA ALA A 225 17.68 -2.09 8.15
C ALA A 225 16.69 -2.92 9.01
N GLY A 226 15.38 -2.78 8.79
CA GLY A 226 14.35 -3.61 9.43
C GLY A 226 14.26 -5.03 8.87
N LEU A 227 14.77 -5.28 7.66
CA LEU A 227 14.71 -6.61 7.01
C LEU A 227 15.77 -7.59 7.52
N LYS A 228 16.85 -7.09 8.15
CA LYS A 228 18.04 -7.88 8.48
C LYS A 228 17.76 -9.10 9.39
N ASP A 229 16.74 -9.00 10.24
CA ASP A 229 16.37 -10.03 11.22
C ASP A 229 15.20 -10.90 10.74
N ILE A 230 14.73 -10.68 9.51
CA ILE A 230 13.63 -11.43 8.91
C ILE A 230 14.21 -12.59 8.11
N HIS A 231 13.76 -13.79 8.43
CA HIS A 231 14.35 -15.02 7.92
C HIS A 231 13.30 -15.85 7.19
N SER A 232 13.61 -16.28 5.96
CA SER A 232 12.77 -17.24 5.26
C SER A 232 12.99 -18.63 5.84
N GLN A 233 11.97 -19.22 6.45
CA GLN A 233 12.10 -20.60 6.94
C GLN A 233 12.22 -21.56 5.75
N ASN A 234 13.44 -22.03 5.46
CA ASN A 234 13.88 -23.21 4.68
C ASN A 234 13.03 -23.71 3.50
N ASN A 235 12.16 -22.87 2.93
CA ASN A 235 11.33 -23.17 1.79
C ASN A 235 11.79 -22.31 0.62
N PRO A 236 12.68 -22.84 -0.24
CA PRO A 236 13.25 -22.11 -1.36
C PRO A 236 12.21 -21.74 -2.43
N THR A 237 10.97 -22.24 -2.33
CA THR A 237 9.88 -21.91 -3.26
C THR A 237 9.05 -20.69 -2.85
N ASN A 238 9.26 -20.17 -1.64
CA ASN A 238 8.57 -18.97 -1.19
C ASN A 238 9.08 -17.73 -1.95
N THR A 239 8.20 -16.76 -2.17
CA THR A 239 8.57 -15.42 -2.61
C THR A 239 8.24 -14.39 -1.56
N PHE A 240 9.00 -13.30 -1.59
CA PHE A 240 8.76 -12.08 -0.87
C PHE A 240 8.33 -11.03 -1.88
N ASP A 241 7.09 -10.61 -1.75
CA ASP A 241 6.50 -9.62 -2.62
C ASP A 241 6.42 -8.28 -1.88
N PHE A 242 6.84 -7.22 -2.56
CA PHE A 242 6.87 -5.86 -2.03
C PHE A 242 6.08 -4.95 -2.96
N MET A 243 5.40 -3.97 -2.38
CA MET A 243 4.78 -2.90 -3.14
C MET A 243 5.34 -1.56 -2.67
N LEU A 244 5.89 -0.80 -3.61
CA LEU A 244 6.25 0.60 -3.42
C LEU A 244 5.27 1.47 -4.20
N ARG A 245 4.77 2.52 -3.55
CA ARG A 245 3.99 3.58 -4.20
C ARG A 245 4.89 4.78 -4.39
N LEU A 246 5.24 5.07 -5.63
CA LEU A 246 6.04 6.24 -5.99
C LEU A 246 5.12 7.34 -6.56
N ASN A 247 4.94 8.40 -5.80
CA ASN A 247 4.09 9.53 -6.13
C ASN A 247 4.91 10.63 -6.81
N LEU A 248 4.48 11.01 -8.02
CA LEU A 248 5.09 12.03 -8.85
C LEU A 248 4.04 12.99 -9.40
N VAL A 249 4.44 14.23 -9.64
CA VAL A 249 3.63 15.21 -10.37
C VAL A 249 4.32 15.55 -11.68
N PRO A 250 4.33 14.64 -12.68
CA PRO A 250 4.95 14.90 -13.98
C PRO A 250 4.36 16.13 -14.66
N ARG A 251 5.25 16.89 -15.31
CA ARG A 251 4.91 18.00 -16.20
C ARG A 251 4.71 17.47 -17.62
N ILE A 252 3.50 17.63 -18.16
CA ILE A 252 3.10 17.12 -19.49
C ILE A 252 2.86 18.31 -20.42
N ASN A 253 3.52 18.34 -21.58
CA ASN A 253 3.24 19.33 -22.62
C ASN A 253 1.97 18.92 -23.39
N VAL A 254 0.88 19.66 -23.23
CA VAL A 254 -0.40 19.39 -23.90
C VAL A 254 -0.60 20.21 -25.18
N SER A 255 0.27 21.17 -25.46
CA SER A 255 0.19 21.97 -26.69
C SER A 255 0.67 21.21 -27.94
N GLY A 256 1.49 20.16 -27.75
CA GLY A 256 2.20 19.50 -28.85
C GLY A 256 3.28 20.36 -29.51
N SER A 257 3.56 21.56 -28.97
CA SER A 257 4.56 22.49 -29.46
C SER A 257 5.68 22.65 -28.43
N ASP A 258 6.93 22.45 -28.84
CA ASP A 258 8.09 22.70 -27.98
C ASP A 258 8.48 24.18 -27.94
N SER A 259 8.05 24.98 -28.93
CA SER A 259 8.35 26.41 -29.00
C SER A 259 7.40 27.26 -28.15
N ASP A 260 6.19 26.77 -27.90
CA ASP A 260 5.18 27.42 -27.04
C ASP A 260 4.44 26.37 -26.19
N PRO A 261 5.13 25.77 -25.20
CA PRO A 261 4.58 24.64 -24.46
C PRO A 261 3.54 25.09 -23.43
N ILE A 262 2.34 24.51 -23.53
CA ILE A 262 1.35 24.55 -22.45
C ILE A 262 1.57 23.31 -21.59
N TYR A 263 1.95 23.53 -20.33
CA TYR A 263 2.18 22.44 -19.39
C TYR A 263 0.98 22.20 -18.48
N VAL A 264 0.66 20.93 -18.26
CA VAL A 264 -0.21 20.48 -17.18
C VAL A 264 0.58 19.61 -16.20
N TYR A 265 0.15 19.61 -14.95
CA TYR A 265 0.81 18.89 -13.87
C TYR A 265 -0.13 17.78 -13.41
N GLN A 266 0.16 16.55 -13.80
CA GLN A 266 -0.75 15.42 -13.59
C GLN A 266 -0.31 14.62 -12.36
N PRO A 267 -1.04 14.62 -11.24
CA PRO A 267 -0.70 13.76 -10.10
C PRO A 267 -0.78 12.29 -10.50
N SER A 268 0.33 11.57 -10.34
CA SER A 268 0.48 10.17 -10.74
C SER A 268 1.14 9.36 -9.62
N THR A 269 0.59 8.18 -9.34
CA THR A 269 1.19 7.17 -8.48
C THR A 269 1.68 6.03 -9.36
N TYR A 270 2.95 5.69 -9.25
CA TYR A 270 3.54 4.51 -9.88
C TYR A 270 3.56 3.39 -8.84
N ILE A 271 2.79 2.34 -9.11
CA ILE A 271 2.81 1.12 -8.31
C ILE A 271 3.98 0.29 -8.82
N ILE A 272 5.00 0.12 -7.99
CA ILE A 272 6.14 -0.75 -8.27
C ILE A 272 5.97 -2.00 -7.42
N TYR A 273 5.47 -3.07 -8.04
CA TYR A 273 5.31 -4.37 -7.41
C TYR A 273 6.53 -5.23 -7.73
N MET A 274 7.23 -5.68 -6.70
CA MET A 274 8.47 -6.44 -6.82
C MET A 274 8.28 -7.82 -6.19
N LYS A 275 8.69 -8.86 -6.90
CA LYS A 275 8.67 -10.24 -6.45
C LYS A 275 10.09 -10.79 -6.42
N ILE A 276 10.56 -11.19 -5.25
CA ILE A 276 11.90 -11.75 -5.01
C ILE A 276 11.74 -13.18 -4.49
N ASP A 277 12.51 -14.13 -5.01
CA ASP A 277 12.53 -15.48 -4.43
C ASP A 277 13.22 -15.50 -3.06
N ALA A 278 12.83 -16.42 -2.18
CA ALA A 278 13.35 -16.49 -0.81
C ALA A 278 14.88 -16.64 -0.75
N THR A 279 15.50 -17.32 -1.73
CA THR A 279 16.96 -17.50 -1.76
C THR A 279 17.65 -16.16 -2.06
N THR A 280 17.20 -15.45 -3.08
CA THR A 280 17.68 -14.10 -3.42
C THR A 280 17.44 -13.13 -2.27
N PHE A 281 16.26 -13.17 -1.64
CA PHE A 281 15.94 -12.31 -0.49
C PHE A 281 16.90 -12.58 0.67
N TRP A 282 17.11 -13.84 1.03
CA TRP A 282 18.03 -14.23 2.10
C TRP A 282 19.47 -13.78 1.83
N GLN A 283 19.98 -14.07 0.63
CA GLN A 283 21.36 -13.74 0.25
C GLN A 283 21.61 -12.23 0.16
N SER A 284 20.57 -11.45 -0.13
CA SER A 284 20.66 -9.98 -0.24
C SER A 284 20.53 -9.25 1.09
N THR A 285 19.88 -9.86 2.09
CA THR A 285 19.60 -9.23 3.41
C THR A 285 20.44 -9.77 4.57
N SER A 286 21.01 -10.97 4.46
CA SER A 286 21.84 -11.58 5.51
C SER A 286 23.27 -11.00 5.56
N LYS A 287 23.71 -10.58 6.76
CA LYS A 287 25.07 -10.05 7.00
C LYS A 287 26.13 -11.12 7.28
N ASN A 288 25.72 -12.32 7.70
CA ASN A 288 26.61 -13.36 8.18
C ASN A 288 26.62 -14.57 7.23
N GLY A 289 27.64 -14.67 6.37
CA GLY A 289 28.06 -15.96 5.81
C GLY A 289 27.73 -16.29 4.36
N GLY A 290 27.58 -15.31 3.46
CA GLY A 290 27.39 -15.60 2.03
C GLY A 290 28.58 -15.20 1.15
N GLU A 291 28.62 -15.73 -0.07
CA GLU A 291 29.59 -15.40 -1.14
C GLU A 291 29.68 -13.89 -1.40
N ASP A 292 30.85 -13.38 -1.80
CA ASP A 292 31.04 -11.93 -2.09
C ASP A 292 30.16 -11.41 -3.23
N ARG A 293 29.64 -12.33 -4.06
CA ARG A 293 28.69 -12.06 -5.13
C ARG A 293 27.40 -12.80 -4.88
N VAL A 294 26.29 -12.16 -5.21
CA VAL A 294 24.95 -12.73 -5.09
C VAL A 294 24.32 -12.74 -6.47
N ASN A 295 23.67 -13.87 -6.81
CA ASN A 295 22.81 -13.89 -7.98
C ASN A 295 21.46 -13.25 -7.62
N PHE A 296 21.31 -11.97 -7.95
CA PHE A 296 20.16 -11.17 -7.56
C PHE A 296 19.06 -11.27 -8.62
N LYS A 297 18.06 -12.11 -8.34
CA LYS A 297 16.93 -12.38 -9.21
C LYS A 297 15.61 -11.82 -8.66
N PHE A 298 14.93 -11.00 -9.46
CA PHE A 298 13.63 -10.47 -9.09
C PHE A 298 12.80 -10.10 -10.33
N THR A 299 11.49 -10.07 -10.18
CA THR A 299 10.56 -9.52 -11.18
C THR A 299 9.97 -8.24 -10.63
N MET A 300 9.93 -7.19 -11.46
CA MET A 300 9.35 -5.90 -11.13
C MET A 300 8.25 -5.57 -12.15
N THR A 301 7.07 -5.24 -11.65
CA THR A 301 5.96 -4.74 -12.45
C THR A 301 5.68 -3.30 -12.05
N THR A 302 5.81 -2.37 -12.99
CA THR A 302 5.51 -0.96 -12.76
C THR A 302 4.22 -0.58 -13.47
N THR A 303 3.23 -0.10 -12.73
CA THR A 303 1.94 0.37 -13.26
C THR A 303 1.78 1.85 -12.94
N LYS A 304 1.52 2.67 -13.97
CA LYS A 304 1.18 4.08 -13.79
C LYS A 304 -0.30 4.22 -13.45
N CYS A 305 -0.61 4.95 -12.40
CA CYS A 305 -1.96 5.28 -11.96
C CYS A 305 -2.11 6.80 -11.89
N GLU A 306 -3.04 7.39 -12.64
CA GLU A 306 -3.28 8.83 -12.63
C GLU A 306 -4.39 9.16 -11.63
N LEU A 307 -4.14 10.09 -10.71
CA LEU A 307 -5.14 10.51 -9.72
C LEU A 307 -6.13 11.48 -10.38
N ASN A 308 -7.42 11.19 -10.26
CA ASN A 308 -8.49 12.15 -10.53
C ASN A 308 -8.58 13.14 -9.36
N ALA A 309 -7.70 14.15 -9.39
CA ALA A 309 -7.57 15.17 -8.36
C ALA A 309 -8.92 15.83 -8.01
N ARG A 310 -9.72 16.17 -9.03
CA ARG A 310 -11.03 16.80 -8.86
C ARG A 310 -11.98 15.92 -8.05
N LYS A 311 -12.10 14.64 -8.41
CA LYS A 311 -13.01 13.72 -7.71
C LYS A 311 -12.52 13.40 -6.30
N PHE A 312 -11.21 13.28 -6.11
CA PHE A 312 -10.61 13.09 -4.80
C PHE A 312 -10.91 14.30 -3.88
N GLU A 313 -10.70 15.51 -4.39
CA GLU A 313 -10.95 16.75 -3.64
C GLU A 313 -12.43 16.93 -3.26
N GLN A 314 -13.35 16.56 -4.16
CA GLN A 314 -14.80 16.57 -3.86
C GLN A 314 -15.19 15.67 -2.68
N ASN A 315 -14.41 14.62 -2.40
CA ASN A 315 -14.66 13.70 -1.29
C ASN A 315 -13.71 13.94 -0.10
N ARG A 316 -12.88 14.99 -0.16
CA ARG A 316 -11.84 15.26 0.82
C ARG A 316 -12.38 15.33 2.25
N GLN A 317 -13.47 16.06 2.46
CA GLN A 317 -14.06 16.20 3.79
C GLN A 317 -14.45 14.85 4.39
N LYS A 318 -15.04 13.96 3.59
CA LYS A 318 -15.41 12.59 4.04
C LYS A 318 -14.17 11.80 4.45
N PHE A 319 -13.07 11.95 3.73
CA PHE A 319 -11.81 11.32 4.07
C PHE A 319 -11.21 11.89 5.35
N ASP A 320 -11.24 13.22 5.52
CA ASP A 320 -10.79 13.86 6.76
C ASP A 320 -11.57 13.35 7.98
N ASP A 321 -12.88 13.16 7.85
CA ASP A 321 -13.71 12.68 8.96
C ASP A 321 -13.46 11.20 9.29
N MET A 322 -13.21 10.34 8.28
CA MET A 322 -12.75 8.97 8.53
C MET A 322 -11.39 8.93 9.24
N PHE A 323 -10.45 9.78 8.83
CA PHE A 323 -9.13 9.83 9.44
C PHE A 323 -9.19 10.35 10.88
N LYS A 324 -10.01 11.36 11.15
CA LYS A 324 -10.22 11.86 12.52
C LYS A 324 -10.79 10.77 13.41
N LEU A 325 -11.77 10.00 12.90
CA LEU A 325 -12.38 8.90 13.66
C LEU A 325 -11.37 7.82 14.04
N VAL A 326 -10.43 7.49 13.14
CA VAL A 326 -9.52 6.35 13.33
C VAL A 326 -8.21 6.75 13.99
N THR A 327 -7.74 7.99 13.78
CA THR A 327 -6.37 8.39 14.15
C THR A 327 -6.31 9.68 14.97
N ASP A 328 -7.45 10.32 15.26
CA ASP A 328 -7.55 11.68 15.82
C ASP A 328 -6.84 12.78 14.99
N ASN A 329 -6.38 12.44 13.78
CA ASN A 329 -5.75 13.36 12.83
C ASN A 329 -6.64 13.50 11.61
N ASN A 330 -6.66 14.68 10.97
CA ASN A 330 -7.24 14.79 9.63
C ASN A 330 -6.32 14.10 8.59
N LEU A 331 -6.79 13.96 7.35
CA LEU A 331 -6.07 13.21 6.32
C LEU A 331 -4.70 13.83 6.02
N ARG A 332 -4.61 15.16 6.00
CA ARG A 332 -3.34 15.88 5.73
C ARG A 332 -2.33 15.64 6.85
N ALA A 333 -2.74 15.81 8.10
CA ALA A 333 -1.87 15.64 9.26
C ALA A 333 -1.36 14.20 9.35
N TYR A 334 -2.23 13.20 9.11
CA TYR A 334 -1.79 11.81 9.06
C TYR A 334 -0.84 11.55 7.87
N SER A 335 -1.14 12.08 6.68
CA SER A 335 -0.28 11.86 5.51
C SER A 335 1.11 12.47 5.71
N GLU A 336 1.22 13.61 6.38
CA GLU A 336 2.50 14.19 6.80
C GLU A 336 3.24 13.31 7.82
N LEU A 337 2.56 12.75 8.81
CA LEU A 337 3.15 11.80 9.76
C LEU A 337 3.70 10.56 9.06
N LEU A 338 2.92 9.97 8.14
CA LEU A 338 3.31 8.80 7.36
C LEU A 338 4.55 9.07 6.48
N ASN A 339 4.64 10.27 5.91
CA ASN A 339 5.75 10.66 5.02
C ASN A 339 6.94 11.30 5.76
N LYS A 340 6.85 11.56 7.07
CA LYS A 340 7.93 12.16 7.87
C LYS A 340 9.23 11.35 7.82
N GLN A 341 9.14 10.03 7.60
CA GLN A 341 10.30 9.15 7.46
C GLN A 341 11.14 9.41 6.21
N ILE A 342 10.56 10.07 5.20
CA ILE A 342 11.21 10.39 3.92
C ILE A 342 11.82 11.79 3.94
N GLN A 343 11.35 12.66 4.83
CA GLN A 343 11.88 14.00 5.04
C GLN A 343 13.16 13.95 5.91
N SER A 344 14.26 13.39 5.41
CA SER A 344 15.55 13.55 6.08
C SER A 344 16.03 15.00 5.91
N LYS A 345 15.95 15.77 7.01
CA LYS A 345 16.51 17.13 7.23
C LYS A 345 16.84 17.92 5.95
N GLU A 346 15.90 18.75 5.50
CA GLU A 346 16.32 19.94 4.76
C GLU A 346 17.30 20.74 5.64
N PRO A 347 18.45 21.20 5.12
CA PRO A 347 18.98 22.45 5.58
C PRO A 347 17.91 23.49 5.25
N ASN A 348 17.29 24.02 6.30
CA ASN A 348 16.40 25.16 6.30
C ASN A 348 16.75 26.11 5.13
N PRO A 349 15.91 26.29 4.09
CA PRO A 349 16.19 27.18 2.96
C PRO A 349 15.97 28.64 3.38
N GLY A 350 16.58 29.06 4.49
CA GLY A 350 16.30 30.31 5.19
C GLY A 350 17.21 30.61 6.38
N LYS A 351 18.47 30.18 6.37
CA LYS A 351 19.54 30.81 7.18
C LYS A 351 20.82 30.97 6.38
#